data_AF-A0A3Q3BG74-F1
#
_entry.id   AF-A0A3Q3BG74-F1
#
_cell.length_a   1.000
_cell.length_b   1.000
_cell.length_c   1.000
_cell.angle_alpha   90.00
_cell.angle_beta   90.00
_cell.angle_gamma   90.00
#
_symmetry.space_group_name_H-M   'P 1'
#
loop_
_entity.id
_entity.type
_entity.pdbx_description
1 polymer ?
#
loop_
_entity_poly.entity_id
_entity_poly.type
_entity_poly.pdbx_seq_one_letter_code
_entity_poly.pdbx_strand_id
1 'polypeptide(L)' 'DVGEDCDCGSEKEDPCCEYQMCKLKSGAQCAYGECCYNCQVRTRGTVCRSGKDECDLPENALCG' A
#
# COMPACT_ATOMS: atom_id res chain seq x y z
N ASP A 1 7.94 8.15 -8.96
CA ASP A 1 8.24 8.43 -10.39
C ASP A 1 8.36 7.17 -11.26
N VAL A 2 8.47 7.32 -12.59
CA VAL A 2 8.69 6.18 -13.50
C VAL A 2 10.00 5.50 -13.13
N GLY A 3 9.93 4.25 -12.67
CA GLY A 3 11.09 3.45 -12.27
C GLY A 3 11.28 3.34 -10.76
N GLU A 4 10.50 4.03 -9.94
CA GLU A 4 10.47 3.87 -8.48
C GLU A 4 9.34 2.92 -8.07
N ASP A 5 9.58 2.11 -7.04
CA ASP A 5 8.56 1.18 -6.53
C ASP A 5 7.78 1.81 -5.37
N CYS A 6 8.39 2.79 -4.71
CA CYS A 6 7.82 3.56 -3.60
C CYS A 6 8.59 4.88 -3.43
N ASP A 7 7.95 5.90 -2.84
CA ASP A 7 8.57 7.17 -2.48
C ASP A 7 8.04 7.61 -1.11
N CYS A 8 8.89 7.53 -0.09
CA CYS A 8 8.59 7.97 1.27
C CYS A 8 9.13 9.38 1.57
N GLY A 9 9.66 10.08 0.56
CA GLY A 9 10.29 11.38 0.67
C GLY A 9 11.73 11.32 1.18
N SER A 10 12.04 12.12 2.20
CA SER A 10 13.36 12.16 2.85
C SER A 10 13.64 10.88 3.67
N GLU A 11 14.71 10.87 4.47
CA GLU A 11 15.15 9.77 5.37
C GLU A 11 14.14 9.45 6.50
N LYS A 12 12.86 9.46 6.18
CA LYS A 12 11.78 8.98 7.03
C LYS A 12 11.93 7.45 7.08
N GLU A 13 12.01 6.90 8.29
CA GLU A 13 12.01 5.45 8.47
C GLU A 13 10.66 4.88 8.07
N ASP A 14 10.55 4.45 6.80
CA ASP A 14 9.45 3.64 6.30
C ASP A 14 9.85 2.15 6.38
N PRO A 15 9.07 1.29 7.04
CA PRO A 15 9.40 -0.12 7.19
C PRO A 15 9.33 -0.90 5.88
N CYS A 16 8.71 -0.33 4.84
CA CYS A 16 8.45 -0.97 3.56
C CYS A 16 9.23 -0.32 2.41
N CYS A 17 9.58 0.96 2.52
CA CYS A 17 10.28 1.72 1.48
C CYS A 17 11.71 2.09 1.85
N GLU A 18 12.66 1.80 0.97
CA GLU A 18 14.04 2.24 1.07
C GLU A 18 14.21 3.61 0.40
N TYR A 19 14.34 4.65 1.21
CA TYR A 19 14.35 6.04 0.75
C TYR A 19 15.52 6.34 -0.21
N GLN A 20 16.68 5.70 -0.02
CA GLN A 20 17.88 5.99 -0.82
C GLN A 20 17.75 5.56 -2.28
N MET A 21 16.93 4.54 -2.53
CA MET A 21 16.78 3.92 -3.83
C MET A 21 15.37 4.10 -4.40
N CYS A 22 14.43 4.62 -3.61
CA CYS A 22 13.00 4.65 -3.91
C CYS A 22 12.49 3.26 -4.33
N LYS A 23 12.91 2.25 -3.56
CA LYS A 23 12.63 0.82 -3.81
C LYS A 23 12.00 0.18 -2.59
N LEU A 24 11.18 -0.84 -2.82
CA LEU A 24 10.67 -1.65 -1.73
C LEU A 24 11.83 -2.37 -1.02
N LYS A 25 11.79 -2.38 0.31
CA LYS A 25 12.73 -3.16 1.12
C LYS A 25 12.54 -4.65 0.85
N SER A 26 13.58 -5.45 1.09
CA SER A 26 13.52 -6.90 0.86
C SER A 26 12.36 -7.54 1.64
N GLY A 27 11.52 -8.31 0.93
CA GLY A 27 10.33 -8.94 1.49
C GLY A 27 9.07 -8.07 1.51
N ALA A 28 9.16 -6.78 1.22
CA ALA A 28 7.99 -5.93 1.04
C ALA A 28 7.35 -6.16 -0.34
N GLN A 29 6.03 -6.27 -0.37
CA GLN A 29 5.22 -6.36 -1.58
C GLN A 29 4.50 -5.04 -1.89
N CYS A 30 4.36 -4.19 -0.89
CA CYS A 30 3.75 -2.88 -0.99
C CYS A 30 4.36 -1.94 0.06
N ALA A 31 4.29 -0.64 -0.18
CA ALA A 31 4.59 0.39 0.82
C ALA A 31 3.37 1.28 1.12
N TYR A 32 2.48 1.46 0.14
CA TYR A 32 1.32 2.35 0.25
C TYR A 32 0.03 1.67 -0.21
N GLY A 33 -1.09 2.33 0.08
CA GLY A 33 -2.43 1.92 -0.32
C GLY A 33 -3.21 1.25 0.81
N GLU A 34 -4.54 1.32 0.72
CA GLU A 34 -5.47 0.82 1.75
C GLU A 34 -5.40 -0.71 1.91
N CYS A 35 -4.86 -1.42 0.91
CA CYS A 35 -4.61 -2.85 0.93
C CYS A 35 -3.23 -3.26 1.46
N CYS A 36 -2.36 -2.30 1.82
CA CYS A 36 -1.04 -2.61 2.33
C CYS A 36 -1.06 -2.69 3.86
N TYR A 37 -0.63 -3.82 4.42
CA TYR A 37 -0.51 -4.01 5.87
C TYR A 37 0.77 -4.78 6.19
N ASN A 38 1.62 -4.23 7.06
CA ASN A 38 2.94 -4.79 7.37
C ASN A 38 3.76 -5.11 6.11
N CYS A 39 3.74 -4.19 5.14
CA CYS A 39 4.43 -4.33 3.86
C CYS A 39 3.97 -5.50 2.98
N GLN A 40 2.84 -6.14 3.31
CA GLN A 40 2.22 -7.21 2.53
C GLN A 40 0.89 -6.75 1.96
N VAL A 41 0.58 -7.22 0.75
CA VAL A 41 -0.74 -7.00 0.17
C VAL A 41 -1.72 -7.92 0.90
N ARG A 42 -2.80 -7.33 1.42
CA ARG A 42 -3.86 -8.11 2.06
C ARG A 42 -4.50 -9.07 1.06
N THR A 43 -4.98 -10.20 1.56
CA THR A 43 -5.63 -11.24 0.75
C THR A 43 -6.79 -10.66 -0.06
N ARG A 44 -6.95 -11.15 -1.29
CA ARG A 44 -8.07 -10.78 -2.16
C ARG A 44 -9.40 -10.98 -1.44
N GLY A 45 -10.32 -10.02 -1.58
CA GLY A 45 -11.62 -10.05 -0.89
C GLY A 45 -11.57 -9.59 0.56
N THR A 46 -10.42 -9.11 1.05
CA THR A 46 -10.33 -8.45 2.36
C THR A 46 -10.78 -7.00 2.25
N VAL A 47 -11.57 -6.52 3.21
CA VAL A 47 -11.99 -5.10 3.27
C VAL A 47 -10.78 -4.19 3.52
N CYS A 48 -10.41 -3.37 2.55
CA CYS A 48 -9.35 -2.36 2.62
C CYS A 48 -9.83 -0.97 3.01
N ARG A 49 -11.06 -0.63 2.63
CA ARG A 49 -11.69 0.66 2.92
C ARG A 49 -13.07 0.42 3.49
N SER A 50 -13.42 1.12 4.57
CA SER A 50 -14.82 1.18 5.01
C SER A 50 -15.61 2.06 4.05
N GLY A 51 -16.78 1.60 3.60
CA GLY A 51 -17.71 2.43 2.81
C GLY A 51 -18.00 3.72 3.58
N LYS A 52 -17.80 4.86 2.91
CA LYS A 52 -17.96 6.19 3.51
C LYS A 52 -19.42 6.64 3.48
N ASP A 53 -20.20 6.14 2.54
CA ASP A 53 -21.61 6.47 2.35
C ASP A 53 -22.38 5.32 1.68
N GLU A 54 -23.68 5.52 1.49
CA GLU A 54 -24.59 4.57 0.83
C GLU A 54 -24.34 4.40 -0.68
N CYS A 55 -23.50 5.25 -1.28
CA CYS A 55 -23.12 5.18 -2.69
C CYS A 55 -21.86 4.34 -2.92
N ASP A 56 -21.09 4.04 -1.86
CA ASP A 56 -19.91 3.18 -1.95
C ASP A 56 -20.30 1.71 -2.12
N LEU A 57 -20.02 1.17 -3.30
CA LEU A 57 -20.21 -0.26 -3.57
C LEU A 57 -19.23 -1.12 -2.74
N PRO A 58 -19.69 -2.25 -2.17
CA PRO A 58 -18.85 -3.12 -1.35
C PRO A 58 -17.62 -3.66 -2.08
N GLU A 59 -17.70 -3.86 -3.40
CA GLU A 59 -16.57 -4.34 -4.21
C GLU A 59 -15.41 -3.36 -4.26
N ASN A 60 -15.69 -2.06 -4.22
CA ASN A 60 -14.69 -1.00 -4.19
C ASN A 60 -13.97 -0.92 -2.84
N ALA A 61 -14.52 -1.57 -1.81
CA ALA A 61 -13.97 -1.68 -0.48
C ALA A 61 -13.10 -2.92 -0.29
N LEU A 62 -12.99 -3.82 -1.28
CA LEU A 62 -12.21 -5.06 -1.18
C LEU A 62 -10.88 -4.98 -1.93
N CYS A 63 -9.86 -5.65 -1.41
CA CYS A 63 -8.61 -5.84 -2.14
C CYS A 63 -8.82 -6.72 -3.37
N GLY A 64 -8.45 -6.16 -4.53
CA GLY A 64 -8.43 -6.82 -5.83
C GLY A 64 -7.21 -7.72 -6.01
#